data_AF-A0A0P8A194-F1
#
_entry.id   AF-A0A0P8A194-F1
#
_cell.length_a   1.000
_cell.length_b   1.000
_cell.length_c   1.000
_cell.angle_alpha   90.00
_cell.angle_beta   90.00
_cell.angle_gamma   90.00
#
_symmetry.space_group_name_H-M   'P 1'
#
loop_
_entity.id
_entity.type
_entity.pdbx_description
1 polymer ?
#
loop_
_entity_poly.entity_id
_entity_poly.type
_entity_poly.pdbx_seq_one_letter_code
_entity_poly.pdbx_strand_id
1 'polypeptide(L)' 'MTSCYLLDTNIAIALLNGDPAITQQIKNIPTVRLSVTIVGELLYGAEKSQRTDSNR' A
#
# COMPACT_ATOMS: atom_id res chain seq x y z
N MET A 1 20.16 -13.12 -10.57
CA MET A 1 19.85 -11.69 -10.32
C MET A 1 18.54 -11.64 -9.54
N THR A 2 18.51 -11.01 -8.37
CA THR A 2 17.29 -10.84 -7.57
C THR A 2 16.58 -9.56 -8.02
N SER A 3 15.42 -9.69 -8.65
CA SER A 3 14.57 -8.55 -8.98
C SER A 3 14.00 -7.95 -7.69
N CYS A 4 14.19 -6.65 -7.49
CA CYS A 4 13.67 -5.93 -6.33
C CYS A 4 12.51 -5.05 -6.78
N TYR A 5 11.32 -5.28 -6.22
CA TYR A 5 10.13 -4.48 -6.49
C TYR A 5 9.94 -3.45 -5.38
N LEU A 6 9.93 -2.17 -5.74
CA LEU A 6 9.49 -1.10 -4.88
C LEU A 6 8.00 -0.88 -5.14
N LEU A 7 7.18 -0.93 -4.10
CA LEU A 7 5.75 -0.67 -4.27
C LEU A 7 5.53 0.82 -4.52
N ASP A 8 4.44 1.15 -5.19
CA ASP A 8 3.87 2.49 -5.22
C ASP A 8 2.79 2.62 -4.14
N THR A 9 2.46 3.83 -3.71
CA THR A 9 1.41 4.08 -2.72
C THR A 9 0.07 3.47 -3.12
N ASN A 10 -0.34 3.55 -4.39
CA ASN A 10 -1.62 2.99 -4.83
C ASN A 10 -1.66 1.47 -4.71
N ILE A 11 -0.55 0.79 -5.00
CA ILE A 11 -0.44 -0.67 -4.86
C ILE A 11 -0.44 -1.07 -3.39
N ALA A 12 0.23 -0.29 -2.52
CA ALA A 12 0.18 -0.52 -1.08
C ALA A 12 -1.23 -0.33 -0.51
N ILE A 13 -1.97 0.69 -0.94
CA ILE A 13 -3.37 0.92 -0.56
C ILE A 13 -4.25 -0.24 -1.04
N ALA A 14 -4.14 -0.64 -2.31
CA ALA A 14 -4.93 -1.75 -2.86
C ALA A 14 -4.66 -3.06 -2.12
N LEU A 15 -3.39 -3.34 -1.77
CA LEU A 15 -3.02 -4.49 -0.96
C LEU A 15 -3.64 -4.42 0.44
N LEU A 16 -3.58 -3.27 1.12
CA LEU A 16 -4.17 -3.06 2.45
C LEU A 16 -5.70 -3.21 2.44
N ASN A 17 -6.34 -2.80 1.34
CA ASN A 17 -7.78 -2.98 1.13
C ASN A 17 -8.16 -4.41 0.72
N GLY A 18 -7.19 -5.32 0.57
CA GLY A 18 -7.43 -6.72 0.25
C GLY A 18 -7.80 -6.97 -1.21
N ASP A 19 -7.38 -6.12 -2.15
CA ASP A 19 -7.61 -6.34 -3.57
C ASP A 19 -7.04 -7.71 -3.98
N PRO A 20 -7.89 -8.62 -4.51
CA PRO A 20 -7.49 -10.00 -4.77
C PRO A 20 -6.49 -10.11 -5.92
N ALA A 21 -6.55 -9.24 -6.93
CA ALA A 21 -5.63 -9.26 -8.06
C ALA A 21 -4.22 -8.85 -7.60
N ILE A 22 -4.13 -7.78 -6.81
CA ILE A 22 -2.86 -7.31 -6.25
C ILE A 22 -2.29 -8.31 -5.25
N THR A 23 -3.14 -8.85 -4.37
CA THR A 23 -2.73 -9.82 -3.36
C THR A 23 -2.18 -11.10 -4.00
N GLN A 24 -2.82 -11.62 -5.05
CA GLN A 24 -2.32 -12.80 -5.78
C GLN A 24 -0.98 -12.52 -6.46
N GLN A 25 -0.81 -11.34 -7.05
CA GLN A 25 0.43 -10.97 -7.72
C GLN A 25 1.59 -10.83 -6.74
N ILE A 26 1.37 -10.14 -5.60
CA ILE A 26 2.42 -9.92 -4.58
C ILE A 26 2.86 -11.21 -3.90
N LYS A 27 1.95 -12.18 -3.70
CA LYS A 27 2.29 -13.50 -3.13
C LYS A 27 3.37 -14.25 -3.92
N ASN A 28 3.48 -13.99 -5.22
CA ASN A 28 4.48 -14.62 -6.09
C ASN A 28 5.81 -13.84 -6.13
N ILE A 29 5.90 -12.68 -5.48
CA ILE A 29 7.09 -11.85 -5.45
C ILE A 29 7.88 -12.17 -4.17
N PRO A 30 9.14 -12.64 -4.28
CA PRO A 30 9.91 -13.09 -3.11
C PRO A 30 10.29 -11.95 -2.17
N THR A 31 10.40 -10.72 -2.67
CA THR A 31 10.72 -9.55 -1.86
C THR A 31 10.12 -8.30 -2.47
N VAL A 32 9.37 -7.57 -1.66
CA VAL A 32 8.90 -6.22 -1.95
C VAL A 32 9.54 -5.25 -0.95
N ARG A 33 9.81 -4.03 -1.39
CA ARG A 33 10.28 -2.94 -0.53
C ARG A 33 9.25 -1.83 -0.52
N LEU A 34 9.16 -1.12 0.59
CA LEU A 34 8.48 0.16 0.69
C LEU A 34 9.51 1.25 0.93
N SER A 35 9.34 2.40 0.27
CA SER A 35 10.09 3.60 0.60
C SER A 35 9.49 4.25 1.85
N VAL A 36 10.30 5.02 2.58
CA VAL A 36 9.82 5.81 3.73
C VAL A 36 8.76 6.84 3.32
N THR A 37 8.83 7.35 2.09
CA THR A 37 7.85 8.29 1.55
C THR A 37 6.45 7.67 1.48
N ILE A 38 6.35 6.42 1.00
CA ILE A 38 5.07 5.70 0.93
C ILE A 38 4.49 5.48 2.33
N VAL A 39 5.34 5.18 3.32
CA VAL A 39 4.89 5.07 4.71
C VAL A 39 4.26 6.38 5.18
N GLY A 40 4.87 7.52 4.87
CA GLY A 40 4.32 8.85 5.18
C GLY A 40 2.97 9.11 4.48
N GLU A 41 2.86 8.76 3.20
CA GLU A 41 1.63 8.91 2.43
C GLU A 41 0.48 8.04 2.96
N LEU A 42 0.78 6.79 3.34
CA LEU A 42 -0.20 5.87 3.93
C LEU A 42 -0.71 6.39 5.28
N LEU A 43 0.19 6.86 6.15
CA LEU A 43 -0.18 7.44 7.44
C LEU A 43 -1.06 8.68 7.26
N TYR A 44 -0.65 9.60 6.40
CA TYR A 44 -1.42 10.80 6.09
C TYR A 44 -2.81 10.46 5.52
N GLY A 45 -2.87 9.49 4.61
CA GLY A 45 -4.13 9.00 4.03
C GLY A 45 -5.07 8.41 5.09
N ALA A 46 -4.54 7.60 6.01
CA ALA A 46 -5.29 7.02 7.12
C ALA A 46 -5.83 8.07 8.11
N GLU A 47 -5.03 9.08 8.47
CA GLU A 47 -5.51 10.17 9.33
C GLU A 47 -6.64 10.96 8.67
N LYS A 48 -6.52 11.22 7.36
CA LYS A 48 -7.54 11.97 6.60
C LYS A 48 -8.84 11.19 6.43
N SER A 49 -8.76 9.87 6.17
CA SER A 49 -9.96 9.03 6.00
C SER A 49 -10.78 8.96 7.30
N GLN A 50 -10.12 8.79 8.46
CA GLN A 50 -10.80 8.77 9.77
C GLN A 50 -11.56 10.06 10.09
N ARG A 51 -11.04 11.23 9.66
CA ARG A 51 -11.73 12.52 9.85
C ARG A 51 -12.94 12.70 8.93
N THR A 52 -12.99 11.97 7.82
CA THR A 52 -14.11 12.06 6.88
C THR A 52 -15.37 11.37 7.44
N ASP A 53 -15.22 10.30 8.21
CA ASP A 53 -16.34 9.64 8.92
C ASP A 53 -16.94 10.51 10.04
N SER A 54 -16.21 11.51 10.55
CA SER A 54 -16.73 12.48 11.54
C SER A 54 -17.48 13.68 10.91
N ASN A 55 -17.51 13.79 9.58
CA ASN A 55 -18.11 14.92 8.86
C ASN A 55 -19.43 14.56 8.15
N ARG A 56 -20.12 13.53 8.64
CA ARG A 56 -21.43 13.07 8.13
C ARG A 56 -22.58 13.51 9.03
#